data_AF-A0A327RJV0-F1
#
_entry.id   AF-A0A327RJV0-F1
#
_cell.length_a   1.000
_cell.length_b   1.000
_cell.length_c   1.000
_cell.angle_alpha   90.00
_cell.angle_beta   90.00
_cell.angle_gamma   90.00
#
_symmetry.space_group_name_H-M   'P 1'
#
loop_
_entity.id
_entity.type
_entity.pdbx_description
1 polymer ?
#
loop_
_entity_poly.entity_id
_entity_poly.type
_entity_poly.pdbx_seq_one_letter_code
_entity_poly.pdbx_strand_id
1 'polypeptide(L)'
;MTKLNIEYIRLTITFVVFVFIITLLFLHINQVQLDWFETLSEVFTIPALILSIIIPIWMIIDLIRKKIADKSIFNLTFFICVISILLLLFALSFLN
;
A
#
# COMPACT_ATOMS: atom_id res chain seq x y z
N MET A 1 -19.04 4.19 -12.90
CA MET A 1 -17.60 4.08 -13.21
C MET A 1 -17.39 2.89 -14.13
N THR A 2 -16.48 2.99 -15.10
CA THR A 2 -16.02 1.82 -15.88
C THR A 2 -15.15 0.92 -15.00
N LYS A 3 -15.07 -0.38 -15.33
CA LYS A 3 -14.21 -1.33 -14.58
C LYS A 3 -12.73 -0.87 -14.55
N LEU A 4 -12.26 -0.33 -15.67
CA LEU A 4 -10.91 0.23 -15.79
C LEU A 4 -10.66 1.39 -14.80
N ASN A 5 -11.64 2.29 -14.61
CA ASN A 5 -11.50 3.39 -13.67
C ASN A 5 -11.35 2.90 -12.22
N ILE A 6 -12.03 1.81 -11.86
CA ILE A 6 -11.91 1.21 -10.52
C ILE A 6 -10.52 0.61 -10.32
N GLU A 7 -9.96 -0.06 -11.34
CA GLU A 7 -8.59 -0.59 -11.27
C GLU A 7 -7.55 0.53 -11.14
N TYR A 8 -7.71 1.65 -11.85
CA TYR A 8 -6.85 2.82 -11.68
C TYR A 8 -6.97 3.46 -10.31
N ILE A 9 -8.18 3.62 -9.77
CA ILE A 9 -8.37 4.14 -8.41
C ILE A 9 -7.67 3.24 -7.40
N ARG A 10 -7.82 1.91 -7.54
CA ARG A 10 -7.14 0.94 -6.68
C ARG A 10 -5.63 1.08 -6.80
N LEU A 11 -5.07 1.16 -8.01
CA LEU A 11 -3.65 1.40 -8.24
C LEU A 11 -3.17 2.68 -7.53
N THR A 12 -3.89 3.78 -7.70
CA THR A 12 -3.55 5.07 -7.08
C THR A 12 -3.53 4.96 -5.56
N ILE A 13 -4.55 4.36 -4.96
CA ILE A 13 -4.61 4.17 -3.50
C ILE A 13 -3.44 3.29 -3.04
N THR A 14 -3.18 2.17 -3.72
CA THR A 14 -2.04 1.30 -3.41
C THR A 14 -0.72 2.03 -3.50
N PHE A 15 -0.54 2.86 -4.52
CA PHE A 15 0.67 3.64 -4.73
C PHE A 15 0.86 4.71 -3.64
N VAL A 16 -0.21 5.39 -3.23
CA VAL A 16 -0.16 6.37 -2.11
C VAL A 16 0.24 5.69 -0.82
N VAL A 17 -0.35 4.53 -0.50
CA VAL A 17 0.01 3.73 0.69
C VAL A 17 1.48 3.30 0.63
N PHE A 18 1.95 2.88 -0.53
CA PHE A 18 3.35 2.50 -0.74
C PHE A 18 4.32 3.66 -0.52
N VAL A 19 4.04 4.83 -1.10
CA VAL A 19 4.85 6.04 -0.89
C VAL A 19 4.87 6.45 0.58
N PHE A 20 3.73 6.36 1.26
CA PHE A 20 3.64 6.62 2.69
C PHE A 20 4.53 5.67 3.51
N ILE A 21 4.45 4.35 3.25
CA ILE A 21 5.28 3.36 3.94
C ILE A 21 6.77 3.61 3.71
N ILE A 22 7.19 3.89 2.47
CA ILE A 22 8.60 4.21 2.16
C ILE A 22 9.03 5.48 2.88
N THR A 23 8.22 6.53 2.86
CA THR A 23 8.56 7.80 3.51
C THR A 23 8.70 7.62 5.02
N LEU A 24 7.78 6.86 5.63
CA LEU A 24 7.83 6.54 7.05
C LEU A 24 9.11 5.76 7.41
N LEU A 25 9.43 4.72 6.64
CA LEU A 25 10.66 3.95 6.83
C LEU A 25 11.91 4.81 6.64
N PHE A 26 11.95 5.67 5.61
CA PHE A 26 13.07 6.54 5.33
C PHE A 26 13.33 7.51 6.49
N LEU A 27 12.28 8.18 6.99
CA LEU A 27 12.40 9.11 8.10
C LEU A 27 12.84 8.39 9.38
N HIS A 28 12.31 7.20 9.63
CA HIS A 28 12.69 6.38 10.78
C HIS A 28 14.16 5.92 10.72
N ILE A 29 14.61 5.38 9.59
CA ILE A 29 16.00 4.92 9.42
C ILE A 29 17.00 6.07 9.52
N ASN A 30 16.69 7.23 8.95
CA ASN A 30 17.57 8.40 8.97
C ASN A 30 17.41 9.27 10.23
N GLN A 31 16.57 8.86 11.19
CA GLN A 31 16.30 9.58 12.43
C GLN A 31 15.87 11.05 12.19
N VAL A 32 15.16 11.29 11.09
CA VAL A 32 14.69 12.63 10.74
C VAL A 32 13.42 12.92 11.52
N GLN A 33 13.52 13.85 12.47
CA GLN A 33 12.42 14.27 13.33
C GLN A 33 11.66 15.43 12.67
N LEU A 34 10.40 15.19 12.34
CA LEU A 34 9.49 16.17 11.75
C LEU A 34 8.14 16.04 12.46
N ASP A 35 7.83 16.95 13.39
CA ASP A 35 6.64 16.90 14.25
C ASP A 35 5.32 16.73 13.47
N TRP A 36 5.22 17.40 12.31
CA TRP A 36 4.03 17.31 11.45
C TRP A 36 3.89 15.91 10.81
N PHE A 37 5.02 15.27 10.50
CA PHE A 37 5.03 13.93 9.91
C PHE A 37 4.78 12.86 10.97
N GLU A 38 5.30 13.03 12.19
CA GLU A 38 5.01 12.14 13.31
C GLU A 38 3.50 12.09 13.59
N THR A 39 2.88 13.26 13.75
CA THR A 39 1.43 13.38 13.96
C THR A 39 0.63 12.77 12.80
N LEU A 40 1.05 13.01 11.56
CA LEU A 40 0.41 12.43 10.38
C LEU A 40 0.56 10.90 10.38
N SER A 41 1.75 10.39 10.72
CA SER A 41 2.03 8.97 10.74
C SER A 41 1.16 8.22 11.76
N GLU A 42 0.95 8.78 12.96
CA GLU A 42 0.09 8.18 13.97
C GLU A 42 -1.35 7.99 13.47
N VAL A 43 -1.88 8.98 12.75
CA VAL A 43 -3.24 8.93 12.21
C VAL A 43 -3.35 7.97 11.02
N PHE A 44 -2.37 7.97 10.12
CA PHE A 44 -2.44 7.23 8.87
C PHE A 44 -1.87 5.80 8.92
N THR A 45 -1.15 5.42 9.97
CA THR A 45 -0.56 4.08 10.09
C THR A 45 -1.64 3.00 10.14
N ILE A 46 -2.67 3.14 10.98
CA ILE A 46 -3.76 2.16 11.07
C ILE A 46 -4.52 2.04 9.74
N PRO A 47 -4.98 3.13 9.10
CA PRO A 47 -5.57 3.07 7.76
C PRO A 47 -4.66 2.41 6.71
N ALA A 48 -3.37 2.75 6.70
CA ALA A 48 -2.40 2.18 5.76
C ALA A 48 -2.23 0.67 5.95
N LEU A 49 -2.19 0.18 7.19
CA LEU A 49 -2.16 -1.24 7.52
C LEU A 49 -3.41 -1.96 7.02
N ILE A 50 -4.59 -1.40 7.30
CA ILE A 50 -5.87 -1.97 6.86
C ILE A 50 -5.93 -2.06 5.33
N LEU A 51 -5.58 -0.97 4.63
CA LEU A 51 -5.56 -0.95 3.16
C LEU A 51 -4.55 -1.94 2.59
N SER A 52 -3.38 -2.09 3.22
CA SER A 52 -2.35 -3.05 2.81
C SER A 52 -2.81 -4.51 2.88
N ILE A 53 -3.87 -4.82 3.65
CA ILE A 53 -4.47 -6.15 3.74
C ILE A 53 -5.71 -6.27 2.84
N ILE A 54 -6.61 -5.28 2.89
CA ILE A 54 -7.88 -5.31 2.15
C ILE A 54 -7.66 -5.30 0.64
N ILE A 55 -6.72 -4.50 0.13
CA ILE A 55 -6.49 -4.39 -1.32
C ILE A 55 -6.03 -5.72 -1.93
N PRO A 56 -5.00 -6.42 -1.40
CA PRO A 56 -4.63 -7.74 -1.90
C PRO A 56 -5.78 -8.76 -1.85
N ILE A 57 -6.57 -8.78 -0.78
CA ILE A 57 -7.73 -9.68 -0.66
C ILE A 57 -8.73 -9.40 -1.78
N TRP A 58 -9.06 -8.13 -2.02
CA TRP A 58 -9.95 -7.75 -3.10
C TRP A 58 -9.40 -8.16 -4.47
N MET A 59 -8.10 -7.99 -4.70
CA MET A 59 -7.44 -8.42 -5.95
C MET A 59 -7.50 -9.94 -6.15
N ILE A 60 -7.30 -10.74 -5.11
CA ILE A 60 -7.41 -12.20 -5.17
C ILE A 60 -8.84 -12.60 -5.55
N ILE A 61 -9.85 -11.95 -4.98
CA ILE A 61 -11.26 -12.19 -5.31
C ILE A 61 -11.54 -11.85 -6.78
N ASP A 62 -11.02 -10.73 -7.29
CA ASP A 62 -11.19 -10.33 -8.69
C ASP A 62 -10.50 -11.30 -9.64
N LEU A 63 -9.32 -11.81 -9.28
CA LEU A 63 -8.59 -12.84 -10.03
C LEU A 63 -9.39 -14.15 -10.13
N ILE A 64 -9.90 -14.66 -9.01
CA ILE A 64 -10.72 -15.89 -8.96
C ILE A 64 -11.99 -15.72 -9.79
N ARG A 65 -12.63 -14.54 -9.71
CA ARG A 65 -13.84 -14.23 -10.48
C ARG A 65 -13.55 -13.87 -11.93
N LYS A 66 -12.29 -13.88 -12.38
CA LYS A 66 -11.84 -13.45 -13.71
C LYS A 66 -12.36 -12.05 -14.11
N LYS A 67 -12.50 -11.15 -13.14
CA LYS A 67 -13.02 -9.78 -13.30
C LYS A 67 -11.89 -8.76 -13.48
N ILE A 68 -10.94 -9.05 -14.35
CA ILE A 68 -9.79 -8.17 -14.63
C ILE A 68 -10.06 -7.43 -15.94
N ALA A 69 -10.03 -6.10 -15.90
CA ALA A 69 -10.17 -5.26 -17.08
C ALA A 69 -8.82 -5.09 -17.80
N ASP A 70 -7.76 -4.81 -17.04
CA ASP A 70 -6.40 -4.66 -17.57
C ASP A 70 -5.40 -5.47 -16.73
N LYS A 71 -4.74 -6.44 -17.38
CA LYS A 71 -3.75 -7.31 -16.73
C LYS A 71 -2.50 -6.57 -16.27
N SER A 72 -2.08 -5.53 -16.98
CA SER A 72 -0.89 -4.75 -16.63
C SER A 72 -1.14 -3.95 -15.36
N ILE A 73 -2.26 -3.24 -15.28
CA ILE A 73 -2.64 -2.45 -14.09
C ILE A 73 -2.83 -3.38 -12.88
N PHE A 74 -3.50 -4.51 -13.09
CA PHE A 74 -3.65 -5.52 -12.05
C PHE A 74 -2.29 -6.03 -11.55
N ASN A 75 -1.39 -6.44 -12.45
CA ASN A 75 -0.08 -6.97 -12.05
C ASN A 75 0.78 -5.92 -11.34
N LEU A 76 0.76 -4.67 -11.81
CA LEU A 76 1.49 -3.58 -11.17
C LEU A 76 0.96 -3.31 -9.76
N THR A 77 -0.37 -3.25 -9.60
CA THR A 77 -1.00 -3.05 -8.29
C THR A 77 -0.63 -4.19 -7.34
N PHE A 78 -0.63 -5.43 -7.84
CA PHE A 78 -0.29 -6.61 -7.06
C PHE A 78 1.17 -6.58 -6.62
N PHE A 79 2.08 -6.24 -7.53
CA PHE A 79 3.50 -6.08 -7.24
C PHE A 79 3.75 -5.04 -6.14
N ILE A 80 3.14 -3.86 -6.25
CA ILE A 80 3.26 -2.81 -5.24
C ILE A 80 2.71 -3.31 -3.89
N CYS A 81 1.56 -3.97 -3.88
CA CYS A 81 1.00 -4.57 -2.65
C CYS A 81 1.97 -5.55 -1.98
N VAL A 82 2.59 -6.46 -2.74
CA VAL A 82 3.56 -7.43 -2.20
C VAL A 82 4.76 -6.71 -1.60
N ILE A 83 5.31 -5.71 -2.29
CA ILE A 83 6.44 -4.93 -1.75
C ILE A 83 6.02 -4.19 -0.48
N SER A 84 4.87 -3.52 -0.46
CA SER A 84 4.36 -2.83 0.73
C SER A 84 4.26 -3.76 1.93
N ILE A 85 3.75 -4.99 1.75
CA ILE A 85 3.68 -5.99 2.82
C ILE A 85 5.08 -6.39 3.28
N LEU A 86 6.02 -6.62 2.37
CA LEU A 86 7.41 -6.96 2.73
C LEU A 86 8.08 -5.82 3.51
N LEU A 87 7.85 -4.57 3.13
CA LEU A 87 8.36 -3.39 3.84
C LEU A 87 7.77 -3.27 5.25
N LEU A 88 6.47 -3.55 5.40
CA LEU A 88 5.83 -3.57 6.72
C LEU A 88 6.39 -4.69 7.61
N LEU A 89 6.58 -5.89 7.06
CA LEU A 89 7.20 -7.01 7.78
C LEU A 89 8.65 -6.69 8.16
N PHE A 90 9.41 -6.04 7.28
CA PHE A 90 10.74 -5.55 7.59
C PHE A 90 10.71 -4.57 8.76
N ALA A 91 9.78 -3.61 8.74
CA ALA A 91 9.61 -2.66 9.84
C ALA A 91 9.34 -3.37 11.17
N LEU A 92 8.42 -4.34 11.18
CA LEU A 92 8.06 -5.09 12.39
C LEU A 92 9.18 -6.00 12.91
N SER A 93 10.01 -6.56 12.04
CA SER A 93 11.04 -7.52 12.42
C SER A 93 12.39 -6.90 12.78
N PHE A 94 12.71 -5.73 12.24
CA PHE A 94 14.05 -5.14 12.35
C PHE A 94 14.07 -3.76 13.01
N LEU A 95 12.94 -3.05 13.09
CA LEU A 95 12.84 -1.73 13.73
C LEU A 95 12.15 -1.76 15.10
N ASN A 96 11.54 -2.89 15.46
CA ASN A 96 10.93 -3.15 16.77
C ASN A 96 11.86 -4.01 17.62
#